data_AF-A0A816HF48-F1
#
_entry.id   AF-A0A816HF48-F1
#
_cell.length_a   1.000
_cell.length_b   1.000
_cell.length_c   1.000
_cell.angle_alpha   90.00
_cell.angle_beta   90.00
_cell.angle_gamma   90.00
#
_symmetry.space_group_name_H-M   'P 1'
#
loop_
_entity.id
_entity.type
_entity.pdbx_description
1 polymer ?
#
loop_
_entity_poly.entity_id
_entity_poly.type
_entity_poly.pdbx_seq_one_letter_code
_entity_poly.pdbx_strand_id
1 'polypeptide(L)'
;GNPNQAAEQYLLVELYKEAVEAFIAGRQWEKAKKLALEVDPQLAKHVDELYMKHLKDSGNAKEMRNLDIGAALDLFVERNQWEECFAEAQKQGPLVLHTYLAKYAAQMIQANRAELVASVYKKYGAIAIPQNLKIYKALFYRMSRIDSLKHDNYPKWADIRDVLHDVYENMNSSASGGAGGIQQEIEEQRPTFEILLWISHMNAMRAACSEHEQLDNITAKLSISLLRHSDILPVDRAFYEAGIMCRKVNWNEMSMMFLNRYLDVVDAIEEHNP
;
A
#
# COMPACT_ATOMS: atom_id res chain seq x y z
N GLY A 1 -21.43 -25.21 37.53
CA GLY A 1 -22.26 -26.26 36.89
C GLY A 1 -21.85 -26.40 35.44
N ASN A 2 -22.28 -27.47 34.76
CA ASN A 2 -22.02 -27.63 33.32
C ASN A 2 -23.03 -26.76 32.54
N PRO A 3 -22.61 -25.69 31.84
CA PRO A 3 -23.52 -24.71 31.24
C PRO A 3 -24.46 -25.35 30.20
N ASN A 4 -24.01 -26.39 29.50
CA ASN A 4 -24.85 -27.10 28.52
C ASN A 4 -26.02 -27.86 29.17
N GLN A 5 -25.82 -28.41 30.39
CA GLN A 5 -26.90 -29.07 31.13
C GLN A 5 -27.90 -28.06 31.71
N ALA A 6 -27.43 -26.85 32.07
CA ALA A 6 -28.33 -25.76 32.47
C ALA A 6 -29.18 -25.30 31.29
N ALA A 7 -28.60 -25.15 30.10
CA ALA A 7 -29.34 -24.78 28.88
C ALA A 7 -30.46 -25.77 28.53
N GLU A 8 -30.20 -27.08 28.64
CA GLU A 8 -31.21 -28.13 28.44
C GLU A 8 -32.31 -28.09 29.51
N GLN A 9 -32.00 -27.73 30.76
CA GLN A 9 -33.02 -27.52 31.81
C GLN A 9 -33.85 -26.26 31.58
N TYR A 10 -33.26 -25.15 31.12
CA TYR A 10 -34.01 -23.93 30.79
C TYR A 10 -34.96 -24.13 29.61
N LEU A 11 -34.56 -24.92 28.60
CA LEU A 11 -35.45 -25.34 27.50
C LEU A 11 -36.68 -26.11 27.98
N LEU A 12 -36.53 -27.00 28.98
CA LEU A 12 -37.65 -27.78 29.55
C LEU A 12 -38.66 -26.92 30.35
N VAL A 13 -38.29 -25.69 30.70
CA VAL A 13 -39.13 -24.73 31.46
C VAL A 13 -39.49 -23.51 30.60
N GLU A 14 -39.31 -23.59 29.27
CA GLU A 14 -39.59 -22.53 28.29
C GLU A 14 -38.84 -21.19 28.55
N LEU A 15 -37.75 -21.22 29.32
CA LEU A 15 -36.88 -20.08 29.62
C LEU A 15 -35.84 -19.90 28.51
N TYR A 16 -36.34 -19.50 27.34
CA TYR A 16 -35.55 -19.51 26.10
C TYR A 16 -34.37 -18.51 26.10
N LYS A 17 -34.47 -17.38 26.81
CA LYS A 17 -33.37 -16.39 26.87
C LYS A 17 -32.22 -16.90 27.73
N GLU A 18 -32.55 -17.44 28.89
CA GLU A 18 -31.64 -18.06 29.84
C GLU A 18 -30.97 -19.31 29.23
N ALA A 19 -31.69 -20.07 28.41
CA ALA A 19 -31.14 -21.16 27.61
C ALA A 19 -30.10 -20.68 26.58
N VAL A 20 -30.36 -19.59 25.86
CA VAL A 20 -29.40 -18.99 24.92
C VAL A 20 -28.14 -18.49 25.63
N GLU A 21 -28.28 -17.79 26.75
CA GLU A 21 -27.14 -17.34 27.58
C GLU A 21 -26.31 -18.53 28.10
N ALA A 22 -26.96 -19.61 28.54
CA ALA A 22 -26.30 -20.84 28.96
C ALA A 22 -25.57 -21.55 27.80
N PHE A 23 -26.13 -21.57 26.58
CA PHE A 23 -25.41 -22.08 25.40
C PHE A 23 -24.22 -21.20 24.98
N ILE A 24 -24.31 -19.88 25.12
CA ILE A 24 -23.18 -18.95 24.92
C ILE A 24 -22.06 -19.26 25.92
N ALA A 25 -22.39 -19.37 27.21
CA ALA A 25 -21.43 -19.74 28.26
C ALA A 25 -20.82 -21.13 28.03
N GLY A 26 -21.59 -22.05 27.44
CA GLY A 26 -21.14 -23.38 27.01
C GLY A 26 -20.38 -23.44 25.68
N ARG A 27 -20.16 -22.29 25.01
CA ARG A 27 -19.54 -22.16 23.68
C ARG A 27 -20.25 -22.94 22.56
N GLN A 28 -21.54 -23.24 22.72
CA GLN A 28 -22.36 -23.92 21.68
C GLN A 28 -23.07 -22.90 20.79
N TRP A 29 -22.27 -22.08 20.09
CA TRP A 29 -22.72 -20.95 19.27
C TRP A 29 -23.76 -21.33 18.20
N GLU A 30 -23.58 -22.47 17.52
CA GLU A 30 -24.56 -23.05 16.57
C GLU A 30 -25.96 -23.24 17.19
N LYS A 31 -26.03 -23.76 18.42
CA LYS A 31 -27.30 -24.01 19.11
C LYS A 31 -27.89 -22.72 19.68
N ALA A 32 -27.04 -21.88 20.29
CA ALA A 32 -27.43 -20.55 20.76
C ALA A 32 -28.06 -19.72 19.63
N LYS A 33 -27.44 -19.73 18.44
CA LYS A 33 -27.93 -18.97 17.28
C LYS A 33 -29.25 -19.52 16.74
N LYS A 34 -29.40 -20.84 16.57
CA LYS A 34 -30.67 -21.45 16.11
C LYS A 34 -31.82 -21.13 17.05
N LEU A 35 -31.62 -21.34 18.35
CA LEU A 35 -32.64 -21.05 19.36
C LEU A 35 -32.98 -19.55 19.42
N ALA A 36 -31.98 -18.67 19.35
CA ALA A 36 -32.21 -17.24 19.32
C ALA A 36 -33.00 -16.79 18.07
N LEU A 37 -32.78 -17.43 16.91
CA LEU A 37 -33.48 -17.12 15.67
C LEU A 37 -34.98 -17.50 15.71
N GLU A 38 -35.32 -18.55 16.47
CA GLU A 38 -36.70 -19.00 16.70
C GLU A 38 -37.44 -18.12 17.72
N VAL A 39 -36.71 -17.46 18.62
CA VAL A 39 -37.26 -16.70 19.77
C VAL A 39 -37.37 -15.21 19.49
N ASP A 40 -36.27 -14.58 19.04
CA ASP A 40 -36.21 -13.14 18.76
C ASP A 40 -35.03 -12.80 17.82
N PRO A 41 -35.28 -12.27 16.62
CA PRO A 41 -34.23 -11.83 15.69
C PRO A 41 -33.23 -10.81 16.27
N GLN A 42 -33.58 -10.05 17.31
CA GLN A 42 -32.63 -9.17 18.01
C GLN A 42 -31.68 -9.97 18.91
N LEU A 43 -32.18 -11.00 19.60
CA LEU A 43 -31.35 -11.91 20.40
C LEU A 43 -30.34 -12.65 19.50
N ALA A 44 -30.75 -13.06 18.30
CA ALA A 44 -29.86 -13.70 17.33
C ALA A 44 -28.69 -12.79 16.89
N LYS A 45 -28.94 -11.48 16.69
CA LYS A 45 -27.87 -10.50 16.43
C LYS A 45 -26.89 -10.39 17.60
N HIS A 46 -27.39 -10.38 18.83
CA HIS A 46 -26.54 -10.32 20.02
C HIS A 46 -25.66 -11.57 20.18
N VAL A 47 -26.19 -12.76 19.86
CA VAL A 47 -25.39 -14.00 19.79
C VAL A 47 -24.26 -13.87 18.76
N ASP A 48 -24.55 -13.32 17.58
CA ASP A 48 -23.54 -13.10 16.53
C ASP A 48 -22.46 -12.10 16.95
N GLU A 49 -22.81 -11.00 17.60
CA GLU A 49 -21.86 -10.02 18.16
C GLU A 49 -20.92 -10.65 19.20
N LEU A 50 -21.48 -11.40 20.15
CA LEU A 50 -20.70 -12.12 21.17
C LEU A 50 -19.83 -13.22 20.56
N TYR A 51 -20.32 -13.92 19.53
CA TYR A 51 -19.55 -14.92 18.81
C TYR A 51 -18.39 -14.30 18.03
N MET A 52 -18.61 -13.18 17.33
CA MET A 52 -17.53 -12.43 16.67
C MET A 52 -16.46 -11.98 17.67
N LYS A 53 -16.86 -11.48 18.84
CA LYS A 53 -15.91 -11.10 19.89
C LYS A 53 -15.09 -12.30 20.36
N HIS A 54 -15.73 -13.43 20.67
CA HIS A 54 -15.03 -14.67 21.01
C HIS A 54 -14.11 -15.17 19.89
N LEU A 55 -14.50 -15.03 18.61
CA LEU A 55 -13.67 -15.40 17.47
C LEU A 55 -12.44 -14.50 17.28
N LYS A 56 -12.54 -13.19 17.59
CA LYS A 56 -11.37 -12.30 17.68
C LYS A 56 -10.44 -12.72 18.82
N ASP A 57 -10.98 -12.91 20.03
CA ASP A 57 -10.22 -13.26 21.24
C ASP A 57 -9.53 -14.64 21.11
N SER A 58 -10.22 -15.63 20.54
CA SER A 58 -9.67 -16.97 20.27
C SER A 58 -8.83 -17.05 19.00
N GLY A 59 -8.96 -16.07 18.10
CA GLY A 59 -8.15 -15.96 16.89
C GLY A 59 -8.55 -16.83 15.72
N ASN A 60 -9.76 -17.38 15.69
CA ASN A 60 -10.15 -18.35 14.67
C ASN A 60 -10.68 -17.67 13.40
N ALA A 61 -9.79 -17.00 12.67
CA ALA A 61 -10.10 -16.28 11.43
C ALA A 61 -10.80 -17.15 10.37
N LYS A 62 -10.57 -18.47 10.37
CA LYS A 62 -11.22 -19.42 9.44
C LYS A 62 -12.70 -19.60 9.72
N GLU A 63 -13.14 -19.62 10.97
CA GLU A 63 -14.56 -19.66 11.34
C GLU A 63 -15.21 -18.28 11.19
N MET A 64 -14.48 -17.21 11.52
CA MET A 64 -14.94 -15.83 11.36
C MET A 64 -15.30 -15.49 9.90
N ARG A 65 -14.53 -16.01 8.94
CA ARG A 65 -14.79 -15.89 7.49
C ARG A 65 -16.19 -16.32 7.07
N ASN A 66 -16.80 -17.29 7.76
CA ASN A 66 -18.14 -17.78 7.41
C ASN A 66 -19.26 -16.84 7.89
N LEU A 67 -18.93 -15.90 8.78
CA LEU A 67 -19.88 -14.96 9.39
C LEU A 67 -19.68 -13.53 8.85
N ASP A 68 -18.43 -13.07 8.79
CA ASP A 68 -18.02 -11.80 8.18
C ASP A 68 -16.59 -11.91 7.62
N ILE A 69 -16.50 -11.82 6.28
CA ILE A 69 -15.23 -11.89 5.55
C ILE A 69 -14.38 -10.63 5.78
N GLY A 70 -15.01 -9.46 5.95
CA GLY A 70 -14.31 -8.21 6.26
C GLY A 70 -13.66 -8.26 7.63
N ALA A 71 -14.42 -8.68 8.66
CA ALA A 71 -13.88 -8.83 10.01
C ALA A 71 -12.79 -9.92 10.11
N ALA A 72 -12.88 -11.00 9.31
CA ALA A 72 -11.83 -12.00 9.21
C ALA A 72 -10.55 -11.47 8.54
N LEU A 73 -10.68 -10.64 7.50
CA LEU A 73 -9.55 -9.98 6.84
C LEU A 73 -8.88 -8.94 7.75
N ASP A 74 -9.66 -8.16 8.49
CA ASP A 74 -9.12 -7.23 9.50
C ASP A 74 -8.41 -7.97 10.65
N LEU A 75 -8.87 -9.16 11.06
CA LEU A 75 -8.16 -9.99 12.04
C LEU A 75 -6.80 -10.49 11.52
N PHE A 76 -6.65 -10.75 10.21
CA PHE A 76 -5.33 -11.03 9.62
C PHE A 76 -4.42 -9.80 9.62
N VAL A 77 -4.99 -8.60 9.37
CA VAL A 77 -4.25 -7.32 9.44
C VAL A 77 -3.76 -7.04 10.87
N GLU A 78 -4.62 -7.16 11.88
CA GLU A 78 -4.29 -7.00 13.31
C GLU A 78 -3.13 -7.93 13.73
N ARG A 79 -2.99 -9.09 13.07
CA ARG A 79 -1.94 -10.10 13.31
C ARG A 79 -0.72 -9.98 12.40
N ASN A 80 -0.68 -8.99 11.52
CA ASN A 80 0.38 -8.81 10.52
C ASN A 80 0.55 -10.02 9.57
N GLN A 81 -0.52 -10.81 9.36
CA GLN A 81 -0.60 -11.98 8.48
C GLN A 81 -1.01 -11.58 7.06
N TRP A 82 -0.11 -10.83 6.40
CA TRP A 82 -0.42 -10.14 5.14
C TRP A 82 -0.58 -11.07 3.94
N GLU A 83 0.23 -12.13 3.83
CA GLU A 83 0.13 -13.09 2.71
C GLU A 83 -1.23 -13.83 2.74
N GLU A 84 -1.68 -14.27 3.91
CA GLU A 84 -3.01 -14.86 4.09
C GLU A 84 -4.13 -13.84 3.83
N CYS A 85 -3.97 -12.60 4.29
CA CYS A 85 -4.90 -11.51 4.04
C CYS A 85 -5.08 -11.24 2.53
N PHE A 86 -3.98 -11.11 1.78
CA PHE A 86 -4.04 -10.87 0.33
C PHE A 86 -4.59 -12.07 -0.43
N ALA A 87 -4.17 -13.29 -0.08
CA ALA A 87 -4.66 -14.51 -0.72
C ALA A 87 -6.17 -14.72 -0.52
N GLU A 88 -6.73 -14.27 0.60
CA GLU A 88 -8.17 -14.32 0.83
C GLU A 88 -8.91 -13.13 0.22
N ALA A 89 -8.37 -11.91 0.32
CA ALA A 89 -8.94 -10.71 -0.29
C ALA A 89 -9.02 -10.81 -1.83
N GLN A 90 -8.04 -11.45 -2.47
CA GLN A 90 -8.03 -11.71 -3.91
C GLN A 90 -9.23 -12.56 -4.37
N LYS A 91 -9.73 -13.48 -3.53
CA LYS A 91 -10.92 -14.31 -3.84
C LYS A 91 -12.22 -13.51 -3.80
N GLN A 92 -12.24 -12.39 -3.07
CA GLN A 92 -13.39 -11.49 -2.97
C GLN A 92 -13.42 -10.47 -4.12
N GLY A 93 -12.35 -10.39 -4.91
CA GLY A 93 -12.23 -9.56 -6.11
C GLY A 93 -11.32 -8.33 -5.94
N PRO A 94 -11.03 -7.62 -7.05
CA PRO A 94 -9.98 -6.60 -7.09
C PRO A 94 -10.18 -5.46 -6.08
N LEU A 95 -11.39 -4.91 -5.96
CA LEU A 95 -11.65 -3.77 -5.06
C LEU A 95 -11.35 -4.09 -3.59
N VAL A 96 -11.65 -5.32 -3.14
CA VAL A 96 -11.34 -5.77 -1.78
C VAL A 96 -9.82 -5.91 -1.64
N LEU A 97 -9.15 -6.62 -2.55
CA LEU A 97 -7.69 -6.76 -2.57
C LEU A 97 -6.97 -5.40 -2.50
N HIS A 98 -7.33 -4.45 -3.35
CA HIS A 98 -6.69 -3.13 -3.37
C HIS A 98 -7.03 -2.24 -2.16
N THR A 99 -8.09 -2.55 -1.40
CA THR A 99 -8.36 -1.94 -0.08
C THR A 99 -7.37 -2.45 0.97
N TYR A 100 -7.05 -3.75 0.97
CA TYR A 100 -6.06 -4.33 1.91
C TYR A 100 -4.61 -4.04 1.52
N LEU A 101 -4.30 -3.98 0.22
CA LEU A 101 -3.01 -3.46 -0.28
C LEU A 101 -2.78 -2.01 0.15
N ALA A 102 -3.82 -1.17 0.12
CA ALA A 102 -3.76 0.21 0.61
C ALA A 102 -3.48 0.28 2.13
N LYS A 103 -4.13 -0.55 2.95
CA LYS A 103 -3.84 -0.68 4.39
C LYS A 103 -2.38 -1.08 4.65
N TYR A 104 -1.89 -2.11 3.95
CA TYR A 104 -0.49 -2.55 4.01
C TYR A 104 0.49 -1.44 3.64
N ALA A 105 0.24 -0.77 2.52
CA ALA A 105 1.08 0.29 1.99
C ALA A 105 1.19 1.45 2.97
N ALA A 106 0.08 1.88 3.58
CA ALA A 106 0.08 2.93 4.60
C ALA A 106 0.95 2.55 5.81
N GLN A 107 0.79 1.34 6.36
CA GLN A 107 1.59 0.86 7.49
C GLN A 107 3.08 0.75 7.16
N MET A 108 3.44 0.18 6.02
CA MET A 108 4.84 -0.02 5.64
C MET A 108 5.53 1.29 5.21
N ILE A 109 4.81 2.26 4.62
CA ILE A 109 5.32 3.61 4.36
C ILE A 109 5.62 4.34 5.67
N GLN A 110 4.74 4.22 6.69
CA GLN A 110 4.99 4.78 8.02
C GLN A 110 6.19 4.10 8.72
N ALA A 111 6.33 2.78 8.57
CA ALA A 111 7.46 2.02 9.09
C ALA A 111 8.79 2.22 8.32
N ASN A 112 8.83 3.14 7.34
CA ASN A 112 9.97 3.42 6.46
C ASN A 112 10.45 2.19 5.64
N ARG A 113 9.52 1.30 5.27
CA ARG A 113 9.74 0.07 4.47
C ARG A 113 9.04 0.15 3.10
N ALA A 114 9.17 1.29 2.43
CA ALA A 114 8.56 1.56 1.13
C ALA A 114 8.95 0.54 0.04
N GLU A 115 10.15 -0.02 0.10
CA GLU A 115 10.65 -1.04 -0.84
C GLU A 115 9.76 -2.30 -0.87
N LEU A 116 9.27 -2.74 0.30
CA LEU A 116 8.37 -3.89 0.39
C LEU A 116 7.02 -3.60 -0.29
N VAL A 117 6.52 -2.37 -0.17
CA VAL A 117 5.26 -1.94 -0.78
C VAL A 117 5.34 -2.00 -2.31
N ALA A 118 6.46 -1.55 -2.90
CA ALA A 118 6.67 -1.63 -4.34
C ALA A 118 6.66 -3.09 -4.83
N SER A 119 7.38 -3.98 -4.14
CA SER A 119 7.43 -5.42 -4.49
C SER A 119 6.06 -6.12 -4.37
N VAL A 120 5.24 -5.72 -3.40
CA VAL A 120 3.89 -6.28 -3.19
C VAL A 120 2.92 -5.77 -4.26
N TYR A 121 2.92 -4.47 -4.60
CA TYR A 121 2.10 -3.99 -5.71
C TYR A 121 2.55 -4.58 -7.06
N LYS A 122 3.84 -4.84 -7.28
CA LYS A 122 4.32 -5.56 -8.48
C LYS A 122 3.81 -7.00 -8.56
N LYS A 123 3.61 -7.68 -7.43
CA LYS A 123 3.07 -9.05 -7.35
C LYS A 123 1.57 -9.11 -7.61
N TYR A 124 0.80 -8.12 -7.15
CA TYR A 124 -0.67 -8.11 -7.22
C TYR A 124 -1.26 -7.14 -8.26
N GLY A 125 -0.41 -6.36 -8.94
CA GLY A 125 -0.78 -5.23 -9.79
C GLY A 125 -1.15 -3.97 -9.00
N ALA A 126 -1.22 -2.84 -9.70
CA ALA A 126 -1.77 -1.59 -9.17
C ALA A 126 -2.91 -1.06 -10.05
N ILE A 127 -3.94 -0.46 -9.44
CA ILE A 127 -5.08 0.12 -10.16
C ILE A 127 -5.38 1.56 -9.72
N ALA A 128 -5.94 2.34 -10.64
CA ALA A 128 -6.23 3.76 -10.48
C ALA A 128 -7.54 4.03 -9.70
N ILE A 129 -7.57 3.63 -8.42
CA ILE A 129 -8.65 4.03 -7.49
C ILE A 129 -8.29 5.41 -6.88
N PRO A 130 -9.19 6.43 -6.90
CA PRO A 130 -8.89 7.78 -6.37
C PRO A 130 -8.37 7.78 -4.93
N GLN A 131 -9.00 6.99 -4.05
CA GLN A 131 -8.60 6.84 -2.65
C GLN A 131 -7.15 6.33 -2.50
N ASN A 132 -6.67 5.53 -3.46
CA ASN A 132 -5.33 4.94 -3.46
C ASN A 132 -4.27 5.83 -4.15
N LEU A 133 -4.66 6.83 -4.94
CA LEU A 133 -3.70 7.69 -5.66
C LEU A 133 -2.72 8.40 -4.72
N LYS A 134 -3.18 8.82 -3.54
CA LYS A 134 -2.34 9.44 -2.50
C LYS A 134 -1.26 8.47 -1.98
N ILE A 135 -1.53 7.17 -1.95
CA ILE A 135 -0.61 6.13 -1.50
C ILE A 135 0.51 5.93 -2.52
N TYR A 136 0.20 5.87 -3.83
CA TYR A 136 1.23 5.74 -4.87
C TYR A 136 2.15 6.97 -4.92
N LYS A 137 1.61 8.19 -4.73
CA LYS A 137 2.43 9.40 -4.58
C LYS A 137 3.33 9.33 -3.34
N ALA A 138 2.78 8.94 -2.19
CA ALA A 138 3.56 8.78 -0.95
C ALA A 138 4.65 7.71 -1.09
N LEU A 139 4.38 6.61 -1.79
CA LEU A 139 5.34 5.57 -2.13
C LEU A 139 6.49 6.16 -2.97
N PHE A 140 6.19 6.85 -4.07
CA PHE A 140 7.19 7.52 -4.89
C PHE A 140 8.09 8.47 -4.07
N TYR A 141 7.53 9.35 -3.25
CA TYR A 141 8.30 10.30 -2.43
C TYR A 141 9.14 9.66 -1.31
N ARG A 142 8.84 8.40 -0.93
CA ARG A 142 9.72 7.61 -0.06
C ARG A 142 10.84 6.95 -0.87
N MET A 143 10.51 6.39 -2.03
CA MET A 143 11.46 5.74 -2.94
C MET A 143 12.46 6.73 -3.55
N SER A 144 12.09 8.00 -3.77
CA SER A 144 12.98 9.03 -4.32
C SER A 144 14.17 9.40 -3.43
N ARG A 145 14.18 8.94 -2.17
CA ARG A 145 15.32 9.02 -1.26
C ARG A 145 16.38 7.95 -1.52
N ILE A 146 16.05 6.89 -2.26
CA ILE A 146 16.96 5.80 -2.63
C ILE A 146 17.96 6.31 -3.68
N ASP A 147 19.20 5.86 -3.56
CA ASP A 147 20.30 6.23 -4.45
C ASP A 147 20.28 5.45 -5.77
N SER A 148 19.90 6.12 -6.87
CA SER A 148 19.89 5.55 -8.23
C SER A 148 21.21 5.69 -8.99
N LEU A 149 22.30 6.17 -8.36
CA LEU A 149 23.66 6.01 -8.90
C LEU A 149 24.30 4.68 -8.49
N LYS A 150 23.60 3.84 -7.72
CA LYS A 150 24.03 2.49 -7.33
C LYS A 150 23.22 1.44 -8.06
N HIS A 151 23.90 0.55 -8.78
CA HIS A 151 23.28 -0.57 -9.50
C HIS A 151 22.41 -1.44 -8.60
N ASP A 152 22.83 -1.73 -7.36
CA ASP A 152 22.09 -2.55 -6.38
C ASP A 152 20.66 -2.04 -6.10
N ASN A 153 20.38 -0.75 -6.35
CA ASN A 153 19.07 -0.16 -6.19
C ASN A 153 18.21 -0.20 -7.48
N TYR A 154 18.72 -0.73 -8.59
CA TYR A 154 17.97 -0.93 -9.84
C TYR A 154 16.64 -1.68 -9.61
N PRO A 155 16.59 -2.83 -8.90
CA PRO A 155 15.33 -3.54 -8.69
C PRO A 155 14.28 -2.67 -7.97
N LYS A 156 14.71 -1.88 -6.99
CA LYS A 156 13.83 -0.97 -6.22
C LYS A 156 13.21 0.12 -7.10
N TRP A 157 14.01 0.66 -8.02
CA TRP A 157 13.57 1.67 -8.99
C TRP A 157 12.73 1.07 -10.12
N ALA A 158 13.04 -0.15 -10.56
CA ALA A 158 12.22 -0.90 -11.49
C ALA A 158 10.84 -1.22 -10.89
N ASP A 159 10.76 -1.64 -9.63
CA ASP A 159 9.50 -1.96 -8.97
C ASP A 159 8.57 -0.73 -8.85
N ILE A 160 9.08 0.43 -8.43
CA ILE A 160 8.24 1.66 -8.38
C ILE A 160 7.86 2.16 -9.79
N ARG A 161 8.73 2.01 -10.79
CA ARG A 161 8.39 2.28 -12.20
C ARG A 161 7.23 1.39 -12.65
N ASP A 162 7.30 0.09 -12.38
CA ASP A 162 6.29 -0.90 -12.80
C ASP A 162 4.93 -0.60 -12.13
N VAL A 163 4.94 -0.29 -10.83
CA VAL A 163 3.73 0.12 -10.09
C VAL A 163 3.11 1.41 -10.66
N LEU A 164 3.92 2.40 -11.03
CA LEU A 164 3.41 3.65 -11.62
C LEU A 164 2.95 3.46 -13.08
N HIS A 165 3.56 2.53 -13.82
CA HIS A 165 3.13 2.13 -15.16
C HIS A 165 1.75 1.46 -15.11
N ASP A 166 1.54 0.50 -14.20
CA ASP A 166 0.25 -0.13 -13.97
C ASP A 166 -0.84 0.92 -13.68
N VAL A 167 -0.57 1.84 -12.75
CA VAL A 167 -1.51 2.92 -12.43
C VAL A 167 -1.82 3.78 -13.65
N TYR A 168 -0.80 4.22 -14.39
CA TYR A 168 -0.94 5.08 -15.56
C TYR A 168 -1.76 4.41 -16.68
N GLU A 169 -1.49 3.13 -16.98
CA GLU A 169 -2.27 2.37 -17.96
C GLU A 169 -3.73 2.17 -17.54
N ASN A 170 -3.99 1.98 -16.25
CA ASN A 170 -5.36 1.92 -15.72
C ASN A 170 -6.10 3.27 -15.85
N MET A 171 -5.40 4.39 -15.68
CA MET A 171 -5.95 5.74 -15.93
C MET A 171 -6.33 5.92 -17.41
N ASN A 172 -5.43 5.54 -18.33
CA ASN A 172 -5.66 5.62 -19.77
C ASN A 172 -6.81 4.71 -20.23
N SER A 173 -6.88 3.49 -19.70
CA SER A 173 -7.92 2.53 -20.04
C SER A 173 -9.32 3.01 -19.61
N SER A 174 -9.40 3.70 -18.46
CA SER A 174 -10.66 4.19 -17.88
C SER A 174 -11.20 5.46 -18.57
N ALA A 175 -10.36 6.18 -19.33
CA ALA A 175 -10.74 7.40 -20.05
C ALA A 175 -11.76 7.18 -21.19
N SER A 176 -12.07 5.93 -21.54
CA SER A 176 -12.90 5.57 -22.70
C SER A 176 -14.38 5.33 -22.41
N GLY A 177 -14.85 5.39 -21.15
CA GLY A 177 -16.18 4.85 -20.79
C GLY A 177 -17.06 5.54 -19.74
N GLY A 178 -16.63 6.61 -19.06
CA GLY A 178 -17.36 7.11 -17.88
C GLY A 178 -17.45 8.64 -17.72
N ALA A 179 -18.62 9.22 -18.02
CA ALA A 179 -18.94 10.61 -17.72
C ALA A 179 -19.40 10.80 -16.25
N GLY A 180 -18.50 10.53 -15.29
CA GLY A 180 -18.77 10.66 -13.85
C GLY A 180 -17.62 11.33 -13.10
N GLY A 181 -17.92 12.02 -11.99
CA GLY A 181 -16.93 12.82 -11.24
C GLY A 181 -15.70 12.04 -10.75
N ILE A 182 -15.84 10.73 -10.51
CA ILE A 182 -14.73 9.81 -10.18
C ILE A 182 -13.71 9.75 -11.33
N GLN A 183 -14.17 9.73 -12.58
CA GLN A 183 -13.28 9.71 -13.74
C GLN A 183 -12.58 11.06 -13.94
N GLN A 184 -13.27 12.16 -13.63
CA GLN A 184 -12.67 13.50 -13.67
C GLN A 184 -11.54 13.65 -12.65
N GLU A 185 -11.71 13.15 -11.41
CA GLU A 185 -10.62 13.16 -10.41
C GLU A 185 -9.40 12.38 -10.90
N ILE A 186 -9.60 11.23 -11.56
CA ILE A 186 -8.51 10.43 -12.14
C ILE A 186 -7.82 11.19 -13.29
N GLU A 187 -8.60 11.79 -14.18
CA GLU A 187 -8.13 12.59 -15.33
C GLU A 187 -7.25 13.76 -14.88
N GLU A 188 -7.68 14.52 -13.88
CA GLU A 188 -6.94 15.64 -13.28
C GLU A 188 -5.60 15.21 -12.65
N GLN A 189 -5.52 13.98 -12.14
CA GLN A 189 -4.28 13.44 -11.55
C GLN A 189 -3.32 12.82 -12.57
N ARG A 190 -3.77 12.42 -13.78
CA ARG A 190 -2.92 11.69 -14.75
C ARG A 190 -1.62 12.44 -15.12
N PRO A 191 -1.59 13.76 -15.41
CA PRO A 191 -0.34 14.45 -15.75
C PRO A 191 0.70 14.39 -14.61
N THR A 192 0.26 14.34 -13.36
CA THR A 192 1.19 14.09 -12.24
C THR A 192 1.79 12.69 -12.33
N PHE A 193 0.94 11.67 -12.53
CA PHE A 193 1.40 10.27 -12.60
C PHE A 193 2.31 9.99 -13.79
N GLU A 194 2.08 10.64 -14.93
CA GLU A 194 2.99 10.61 -16.09
C GLU A 194 4.40 11.08 -15.71
N ILE A 195 4.51 12.23 -15.02
CA ILE A 195 5.78 12.77 -14.55
C ILE A 195 6.43 11.84 -13.51
N LEU A 196 5.67 11.31 -12.55
CA LEU A 196 6.22 10.37 -11.55
C LEU A 196 6.73 9.07 -12.19
N LEU A 197 6.01 8.54 -13.17
CA LEU A 197 6.42 7.37 -13.96
C LEU A 197 7.70 7.69 -14.74
N TRP A 198 7.77 8.84 -15.41
CA TRP A 198 8.94 9.26 -16.18
C TRP A 198 10.20 9.40 -15.29
N ILE A 199 10.08 10.06 -14.13
CA ILE A 199 11.17 10.18 -13.16
C ILE A 199 11.60 8.79 -12.67
N SER A 200 10.66 7.90 -12.36
CA SER A 200 10.96 6.54 -11.89
C SER A 200 11.66 5.70 -12.97
N HIS A 201 11.21 5.80 -14.21
CA HIS A 201 11.85 5.17 -15.37
C HIS A 201 13.29 5.67 -15.55
N MET A 202 13.49 7.00 -15.53
CA MET A 202 14.83 7.60 -15.65
C MET A 202 15.78 7.17 -14.53
N ASN A 203 15.29 7.09 -13.29
CA ASN A 203 16.09 6.60 -12.16
C ASN A 203 16.41 5.10 -12.27
N ALA A 204 15.46 4.27 -12.74
CA ALA A 204 15.71 2.86 -13.02
C ALA A 204 16.77 2.69 -14.11
N MET A 205 16.65 3.42 -15.23
CA MET A 205 17.66 3.43 -16.29
C MET A 205 19.02 3.91 -15.79
N ARG A 206 19.05 4.92 -14.92
CA ARG A 206 20.30 5.45 -14.34
C ARG A 206 20.99 4.41 -13.45
N ALA A 207 20.23 3.70 -12.61
CA ALA A 207 20.76 2.61 -11.79
C ALA A 207 21.28 1.45 -12.65
N ALA A 208 20.55 1.03 -13.68
CA ALA A 208 21.00 0.00 -14.62
C ALA A 208 22.30 0.39 -15.33
N CYS A 209 22.40 1.61 -15.87
CA CYS A 209 23.60 2.08 -16.55
C CYS A 209 24.80 2.31 -15.63
N SER A 210 24.60 2.50 -14.31
CA SER A 210 25.69 2.79 -13.36
C SER A 210 26.70 1.64 -13.17
N GLU A 211 26.36 0.41 -13.57
CA GLU A 211 27.22 -0.78 -13.47
C GLU A 211 28.36 -0.80 -14.51
N HIS A 212 28.18 -0.10 -15.63
CA HIS A 212 29.04 -0.25 -16.81
C HIS A 212 29.62 1.10 -17.23
N GLU A 213 30.94 1.26 -17.13
CA GLU A 213 31.64 2.52 -17.47
C GLU A 213 31.39 2.97 -18.92
N GLN A 214 31.17 2.02 -19.84
CA GLN A 214 30.82 2.32 -21.23
C GLN A 214 29.51 3.11 -21.36
N LEU A 215 28.63 3.03 -20.34
CA LEU A 215 27.33 3.71 -20.28
C LEU A 215 27.39 5.00 -19.45
N ASP A 216 28.53 5.42 -18.92
CA ASP A 216 28.64 6.63 -18.08
C ASP A 216 28.16 7.91 -18.80
N ASN A 217 28.36 8.00 -20.11
CA ASN A 217 27.83 9.09 -20.93
C ASN A 217 26.28 9.11 -20.95
N ILE A 218 25.63 7.97 -20.78
CA ILE A 218 24.17 7.86 -20.64
C ILE A 218 23.76 8.21 -19.21
N THR A 219 24.45 7.67 -18.21
CA THR A 219 24.24 7.96 -16.77
C THR A 219 24.38 9.46 -16.47
N ALA A 220 25.32 10.15 -17.11
CA ALA A 220 25.45 11.61 -17.06
C ALA A 220 24.26 12.33 -17.71
N LYS A 221 23.86 11.96 -18.95
CA LYS A 221 22.68 12.55 -19.63
C LYS A 221 21.39 12.36 -18.84
N LEU A 222 21.21 11.19 -18.21
CA LEU A 222 20.07 10.90 -17.34
C LEU A 222 20.09 11.80 -16.09
N SER A 223 21.24 11.96 -15.45
CA SER A 223 21.40 12.84 -14.27
C SER A 223 21.13 14.31 -14.61
N ILE A 224 21.64 14.82 -15.73
CA ILE A 224 21.33 16.18 -16.21
C ILE A 224 19.83 16.32 -16.50
N SER A 225 19.23 15.33 -17.15
CA SER A 225 17.81 15.38 -17.53
C SER A 225 16.88 15.34 -16.32
N LEU A 226 17.28 14.70 -15.22
CA LEU A 226 16.56 14.70 -13.94
C LEU A 226 16.52 16.08 -13.26
N LEU A 227 17.44 17.01 -13.58
CA LEU A 227 17.42 18.38 -13.07
C LEU A 227 16.13 19.14 -13.44
N ARG A 228 15.46 18.76 -14.53
CA ARG A 228 14.14 19.30 -14.92
C ARG A 228 13.07 19.04 -13.86
N HIS A 229 13.25 18.00 -13.04
CA HIS A 229 12.30 17.54 -12.03
C HIS A 229 12.79 17.85 -10.59
N SER A 230 13.60 18.89 -10.44
CA SER A 230 14.13 19.38 -9.14
C SER A 230 13.08 20.10 -8.28
N ASP A 231 11.87 20.28 -8.78
CA ASP A 231 10.65 20.64 -8.06
C ASP A 231 10.03 19.44 -7.30
N ILE A 232 10.30 18.21 -7.77
CA ILE A 232 9.77 16.94 -7.24
C ILE A 232 10.84 16.14 -6.50
N LEU A 233 12.09 16.19 -6.99
CA LEU A 233 13.27 15.54 -6.40
C LEU A 233 14.04 16.52 -5.50
N PRO A 234 14.80 16.03 -4.50
CA PRO A 234 15.69 16.90 -3.72
C PRO A 234 16.69 17.62 -4.64
N VAL A 235 16.59 18.94 -4.70
CA VAL A 235 17.29 19.80 -5.67
C VAL A 235 18.81 19.79 -5.44
N ASP A 236 19.22 19.83 -4.17
CA ASP A 236 20.60 19.70 -3.71
C ASP A 236 21.23 18.41 -4.28
N ARG A 237 20.59 17.26 -4.03
CA ARG A 237 20.99 15.95 -4.49
C ARG A 237 21.07 15.91 -6.01
N ALA A 238 20.06 16.44 -6.71
CA ALA A 238 20.00 16.39 -8.16
C ALA A 238 21.17 17.15 -8.81
N PHE A 239 21.49 18.35 -8.32
CA PHE A 239 22.64 19.12 -8.80
C PHE A 239 23.99 18.46 -8.46
N TYR A 240 24.14 17.93 -7.25
CA TYR A 240 25.33 17.18 -6.85
C TYR A 240 25.56 15.96 -7.76
N GLU A 241 24.56 15.11 -7.94
CA GLU A 241 24.66 13.89 -8.75
C GLU A 241 24.95 14.20 -10.23
N ALA A 242 24.29 15.22 -10.80
CA ALA A 242 24.57 15.68 -12.16
C ALA A 242 26.01 16.20 -12.29
N GLY A 243 26.48 16.99 -11.31
CA GLY A 243 27.84 17.52 -11.26
C GLY A 243 28.92 16.43 -11.18
N ILE A 244 28.73 15.43 -10.31
CA ILE A 244 29.63 14.28 -10.16
C ILE A 244 29.66 13.42 -11.45
N MET A 245 28.50 13.12 -12.04
CA MET A 245 28.47 12.33 -13.28
C MET A 245 29.06 13.08 -14.47
N CYS A 246 28.84 14.39 -14.59
CA CYS A 246 29.54 15.22 -15.59
C CYS A 246 31.05 15.18 -15.41
N ARG A 247 31.54 15.20 -14.16
CA ARG A 247 32.98 15.08 -13.86
C ARG A 247 33.53 13.73 -14.31
N LYS A 248 32.81 12.64 -14.05
CA LYS A 248 33.21 11.27 -14.44
C LYS A 248 33.44 11.13 -15.94
N VAL A 249 32.63 11.82 -16.77
CA VAL A 249 32.74 11.81 -18.24
C VAL A 249 33.56 12.97 -18.82
N ASN A 250 34.33 13.69 -17.98
CA ASN A 250 35.15 14.85 -18.36
C ASN A 250 34.39 16.07 -18.93
N TRP A 251 33.09 16.19 -18.65
CA TRP A 251 32.29 17.38 -18.99
C TRP A 251 32.49 18.48 -17.93
N ASN A 252 33.72 18.95 -17.83
CA ASN A 252 34.21 19.77 -16.71
C ASN A 252 33.44 21.10 -16.53
N GLU A 253 33.09 21.78 -17.62
CA GLU A 253 32.33 23.04 -17.58
C GLU A 253 30.93 22.83 -16.96
N MET A 254 30.19 21.82 -17.42
CA MET A 254 28.88 21.46 -16.86
C MET A 254 29.01 20.93 -15.42
N SER A 255 30.06 20.17 -15.11
CA SER A 255 30.35 19.72 -13.75
C SER A 255 30.54 20.89 -12.80
N MET A 256 31.36 21.89 -13.16
CA MET A 256 31.59 23.09 -12.36
C MET A 256 30.30 23.89 -12.18
N MET A 257 29.52 24.09 -13.25
CA MET A 257 28.22 24.77 -13.19
C MET A 257 27.24 24.10 -12.22
N PHE A 258 27.09 22.78 -12.29
CA PHE A 258 26.16 22.04 -11.42
C PHE A 258 26.65 21.93 -9.98
N LEU A 259 27.96 21.74 -9.74
CA LEU A 259 28.51 21.67 -8.39
C LEU A 259 28.50 23.05 -7.69
N ASN A 260 28.71 24.14 -8.43
CA ASN A 260 28.54 25.49 -7.87
C ASN A 260 27.07 25.73 -7.49
N ARG A 261 26.11 25.37 -8.36
CA ARG A 261 24.67 25.47 -8.03
C ARG A 261 24.26 24.56 -6.87
N TYR A 262 24.90 23.41 -6.68
CA TYR A 262 24.70 22.59 -5.49
C TYR A 262 25.11 23.36 -4.21
N LEU A 263 26.27 24.04 -4.22
CA LEU A 263 26.69 24.88 -3.10
C LEU A 263 25.71 26.04 -2.86
N ASP A 264 25.33 26.80 -3.90
CA ASP A 264 24.32 27.88 -3.80
C ASP A 264 23.03 27.40 -3.09
N VAL A 265 22.62 26.15 -3.36
CA VAL A 265 21.41 25.54 -2.80
C VAL A 265 21.61 25.08 -1.36
N VAL A 266 22.77 24.51 -1.02
CA VAL A 266 23.09 24.10 0.36
C VAL A 266 23.19 25.33 1.26
N ASP A 267 23.96 26.34 0.84
CA ASP A 267 24.14 27.59 1.58
C ASP A 267 22.78 28.26 1.85
N ALA A 268 21.90 28.34 0.83
CA ALA A 268 20.55 28.88 0.99
C ALA A 268 19.66 28.04 1.94
N ILE A 269 19.83 26.72 2.01
CA ILE A 269 19.09 25.85 2.95
C ILE A 269 19.59 26.05 4.39
N GLU A 270 20.89 26.23 4.59
CA GLU A 270 21.49 26.52 5.90
C GLU A 270 21.09 27.91 6.41
N GLU A 271 21.12 28.94 5.56
CA GLU A 271 20.68 30.30 5.92
C GLU A 271 19.19 30.39 6.32
N HIS A 272 18.35 29.46 5.83
CA HIS A 272 16.90 29.44 6.11
C HIS A 272 16.48 28.43 7.20
N ASN A 273 17.41 27.66 7.78
CA ASN A 273 17.21 26.82 8.97
C ASN A 273 18.17 27.23 10.10
N PRO A 274 17.84 28.28 10.88
CA PRO A 274 18.63 28.73 12.04
C PRO A 274 18.55 27.77 13.24
#